data_AF-A0A8H7I4Y6-F1
#
_entry.id   AF-A0A8H7I4Y6-F1
#
_cell.length_a   1.000
_cell.length_b   1.000
_cell.length_c   1.000
_cell.angle_alpha   90.00
_cell.angle_beta   90.00
_cell.angle_gamma   90.00
#
_symmetry.space_group_name_H-M   'P 1'
#
loop_
_entity.id
_entity.type
_entity.pdbx_description
1 polymer ?
#
loop_
_entity_poly.entity_id
_entity_poly.type
_entity_poly.pdbx_seq_one_letter_code
_entity_poly.pdbx_strand_id
1 'polypeptide(L)'
;MTETFLVCNTGSHAAILGLKWLDAHNPEIDWNTRTLTFPHSPPEHVAIAEEEEADKDPLKGVPPEYHQYAKVFGEEEFNKLPPHRHYDIAIELTEEGP
;
A
#
# COMPACT_ATOMS: atom_id res chain seq x y z
N MET A 1 2.42 4.93 11.72
CA MET A 1 2.68 5.99 12.71
C MET A 1 1.75 5.79 13.89
N THR A 2 2.22 5.96 15.12
CA THR A 2 1.39 5.84 16.33
C THR A 2 1.23 7.21 16.97
N GLU A 3 -0.01 7.67 17.09
CA GLU A 3 -0.35 8.95 17.72
C GLU A 3 -0.84 8.77 19.16
N THR A 4 -0.50 9.74 20.01
CA THR A 4 -0.90 9.73 21.43
C THR A 4 -1.96 10.78 21.69
N PHE A 5 -3.05 10.38 22.35
CA PHE A 5 -4.19 11.25 22.66
C PHE A 5 -4.42 11.37 24.15
N LEU A 6 -4.89 12.54 24.58
CA LEU A 6 -5.42 12.74 25.93
C LEU A 6 -6.85 12.19 25.99
N VAL A 7 -7.17 11.47 27.06
CA VAL A 7 -8.51 10.88 27.26
C VAL A 7 -9.33 11.80 28.16
N CYS A 8 -10.45 12.29 27.66
CA CYS A 8 -11.43 13.07 28.42
C CYS A 8 -12.85 12.85 27.88
N ASN A 9 -13.88 13.26 28.64
CA ASN A 9 -15.26 13.22 28.15
C ASN A 9 -15.49 14.35 27.15
N THR A 10 -15.52 14.01 25.86
CA THR A 10 -15.68 14.93 24.72
C THR A 10 -17.16 15.15 24.32
N GLY A 11 -18.10 14.60 25.11
CA GLY A 11 -19.54 14.73 24.85
C GLY A 11 -19.96 13.99 23.58
N SER A 12 -20.46 14.73 22.59
CA SER A 12 -20.98 14.18 21.33
C SER A 12 -19.92 13.88 20.27
N HIS A 13 -18.63 14.13 20.55
CA HIS A 13 -17.56 13.99 19.57
C HIS A 13 -16.69 12.78 19.92
N ALA A 14 -16.31 11.99 18.92
CA ALA A 14 -15.42 10.84 19.14
C ALA A 14 -13.98 11.25 19.51
N ALA A 15 -13.48 12.34 18.90
CA ALA A 15 -12.16 12.90 19.17
C ALA A 15 -12.12 14.38 18.81
N ILE A 16 -11.16 15.11 19.37
CA ILE A 16 -10.87 16.51 19.03
C ILE A 16 -9.42 16.58 18.57
N LEU A 17 -9.22 17.00 17.32
CA LEU A 17 -7.91 17.14 16.71
C LEU A 17 -7.40 18.56 16.93
N GLY A 18 -6.39 18.72 17.77
CA GLY A 18 -5.78 20.01 18.08
C GLY A 18 -4.69 20.42 17.08
N LEU A 19 -4.16 21.62 17.27
CA LEU A 19 -3.10 22.20 16.42
C LEU A 19 -1.88 21.28 16.26
N LYS A 20 -1.40 20.67 17.35
CA LYS A 20 -0.24 19.76 17.29
C LYS A 20 -0.44 18.60 16.32
N TRP A 21 -1.66 18.07 16.26
CA TRP A 21 -1.99 16.97 15.36
C TRP A 21 -2.06 17.47 13.91
N LEU A 22 -2.66 18.64 13.70
CA LEU A 22 -2.75 19.28 12.38
C LEU A 22 -1.37 19.62 11.81
N ASP A 23 -0.47 20.17 12.61
CA ASP A 23 0.90 20.50 12.19
C ASP A 23 1.69 19.24 11.80
N ALA A 24 1.47 18.13 12.51
CA ALA A 24 2.18 16.88 12.28
C ALA A 24 1.75 16.15 10.99
N HIS A 25 0.44 16.16 10.69
CA HIS A 25 -0.12 15.42 9.55
C HIS A 25 -0.37 16.29 8.33
N ASN A 26 -0.38 17.61 8.51
CA ASN A 26 -0.60 18.63 7.49
C ASN A 26 -1.69 18.26 6.46
N PRO A 27 -2.91 17.91 6.92
CA PRO A 27 -4.00 17.59 6.01
C PRO A 27 -4.50 18.85 5.31
N GLU A 28 -5.13 18.66 4.15
CA GLU A 28 -5.87 19.71 3.47
C GLU A 28 -7.29 19.78 4.05
N ILE A 29 -7.70 20.99 4.46
CA ILE A 29 -8.99 21.21 5.11
C ILE A 29 -9.80 22.21 4.29
N ASP A 30 -10.95 21.78 3.79
CA ASP A 30 -11.95 22.67 3.23
C ASP A 30 -12.99 23.01 4.30
N TRP A 31 -12.91 24.24 4.81
CA TRP A 31 -13.80 24.76 5.84
C TRP A 31 -15.23 25.01 5.37
N ASN A 32 -15.45 25.23 4.07
CA ASN A 32 -16.78 25.49 3.51
C ASN A 32 -17.57 24.18 3.38
N THR A 33 -16.93 23.12 2.90
CA THR A 33 -17.54 21.79 2.78
C THR A 33 -17.38 20.92 4.02
N ARG A 34 -16.58 21.36 4.99
CA ARG A 34 -16.23 20.63 6.22
C ARG A 34 -15.58 19.28 5.91
N THR A 35 -14.68 19.27 4.93
CA THR A 35 -13.95 18.07 4.53
C THR A 35 -12.47 18.17 4.92
N LEU A 36 -11.87 17.00 5.15
CA LEU A 36 -10.46 16.84 5.48
C LEU A 36 -9.90 15.75 4.58
N THR A 37 -8.86 16.08 3.82
CA THR A 37 -8.20 15.19 2.87
C THR A 37 -6.72 15.11 3.18
N PHE A 38 -6.14 13.92 3.04
CA PHE A 38 -4.69 13.76 3.15
C PHE A 38 -4.08 13.87 1.75
N PRO A 39 -3.06 14.72 1.54
CA PRO A 39 -2.30 14.70 0.31
C PRO A 39 -1.73 13.29 0.17
N HIS A 40 -2.12 12.59 -0.90
CA HIS A 40 -1.78 11.19 -1.09
C HIS A 40 -0.27 11.02 -0.99
N SER A 41 0.21 10.19 -0.05
CA SER A 41 1.36 9.36 -0.38
C SER A 41 0.94 8.52 -1.59
N PRO A 42 1.80 8.31 -2.59
CA PRO A 42 1.45 7.47 -3.73
C PRO A 42 0.86 6.15 -3.21
N PRO A 43 -0.19 5.63 -3.86
CA PRO A 43 -0.90 4.48 -3.35
C PRO A 43 0.10 3.35 -3.06
N GLU A 44 0.10 2.88 -1.81
CA GLU A 44 0.68 1.57 -1.44
C GLU A 44 -0.09 0.41 -2.10
N HIS A 45 -1.10 0.71 -2.93
CA HIS A 45 -1.66 -0.23 -3.90
C HIS A 45 -0.77 -0.27 -5.13
N VAL A 46 0.22 -1.15 -5.04
CA VAL A 46 0.87 -1.81 -6.17
C VAL A 46 -0.24 -2.14 -7.19
N ALA A 47 -0.14 -1.59 -8.40
CA ALA A 47 -0.95 -2.08 -9.51
C ALA A 47 -0.65 -3.58 -9.62
N ILE A 48 -1.64 -4.42 -9.34
CA ILE A 48 -1.54 -5.84 -9.66
C ILE A 48 -1.39 -5.86 -11.18
N ALA A 49 -0.18 -6.17 -11.65
CA ALA A 49 0.12 -6.23 -13.07
C ALA A 49 -0.86 -7.23 -13.71
N GLU A 50 -1.72 -6.75 -14.61
CA GLU A 50 -2.50 -7.62 -15.48
C GLU A 50 -1.50 -8.35 -16.40
N GLU A 51 -1.73 -9.64 -16.65
CA GLU A 51 -0.84 -10.51 -17.45
C GLU A 51 -0.54 -9.96 -18.86
N GLU A 52 -1.36 -9.03 -19.37
CA GLU A 52 -1.24 -8.42 -20.70
C GLU A 52 -0.26 -7.22 -20.78
N GLU A 53 0.32 -6.77 -19.66
CA GLU A 53 1.28 -5.65 -19.57
C GLU A 53 2.74 -6.13 -19.39
N ALA A 54 3.13 -7.25 -20.00
CA ALA A 54 4.54 -7.61 -20.05
C ALA A 54 5.32 -6.61 -20.92
N ASP A 55 6.11 -5.74 -20.29
CA ASP A 55 6.98 -4.79 -20.99
C ASP A 55 7.89 -5.56 -21.96
N LYS A 56 7.97 -5.09 -23.21
CA LYS A 56 8.80 -5.70 -24.25
C LYS A 56 10.29 -5.61 -23.93
N ASP A 57 10.67 -4.73 -23.00
CA ASP A 57 12.03 -4.62 -22.49
C ASP A 57 12.06 -4.76 -20.95
N PRO A 58 12.02 -5.99 -20.42
CA PRO A 58 11.96 -6.26 -18.98
C PRO A 58 13.23 -5.81 -18.22
N LEU A 59 14.29 -5.41 -18.91
CA LEU A 59 15.55 -4.97 -18.30
C LEU A 59 15.71 -3.46 -18.20
N LYS A 60 14.79 -2.67 -18.78
CA LYS A 60 14.87 -1.21 -18.85
C LYS A 60 14.94 -0.51 -17.48
N GLY A 61 14.45 -1.17 -16.42
CA GLY A 61 14.53 -0.70 -15.03
C GLY A 61 15.42 -1.53 -14.10
N VAL A 62 16.05 -2.60 -14.60
CA VAL A 62 16.79 -3.55 -13.78
C VAL A 62 18.29 -3.17 -13.76
N PRO A 63 18.92 -3.06 -12.57
CA PRO A 63 20.35 -2.76 -12.49
C PRO A 63 21.21 -3.83 -13.21
N PRO A 64 22.34 -3.44 -13.85
CA PRO A 64 23.16 -4.33 -14.68
C PRO A 64 23.65 -5.61 -13.98
N GLU A 65 23.87 -5.56 -12.67
CA GLU A 65 24.33 -6.69 -11.86
C GLU A 65 23.32 -7.86 -11.85
N TYR A 66 22.04 -7.54 -12.08
CA TYR A 66 20.95 -8.51 -12.09
C TYR A 66 20.58 -8.98 -13.51
N HIS A 67 21.23 -8.47 -14.56
CA HIS A 67 20.95 -8.87 -15.94
C HIS A 67 21.27 -10.35 -16.20
N GLN A 68 22.15 -10.96 -15.41
CA GLN A 68 22.39 -12.42 -15.43
C GLN A 68 21.12 -13.25 -15.11
N TYR A 69 20.14 -12.63 -14.45
CA TYR A 69 18.85 -13.22 -14.09
C TYR A 69 17.71 -12.73 -14.98
N ALA A 70 18.00 -12.17 -16.16
CA ALA A 70 16.99 -11.65 -17.10
C ALA A 70 15.84 -12.64 -17.36
N LYS A 71 16.13 -13.94 -17.37
CA LYS A 71 15.14 -15.02 -17.51
C LYS A 71 14.05 -15.00 -16.43
N VAL A 72 14.37 -14.58 -15.20
CA VAL A 72 13.42 -14.51 -14.07
C VAL A 72 12.38 -13.40 -14.28
N PHE A 73 12.73 -12.37 -15.05
CA PHE A 73 11.84 -11.26 -15.39
C PHE A 73 11.07 -11.50 -16.69
N GLY A 74 11.17 -12.69 -17.29
CA GLY A 74 10.41 -13.09 -18.46
C GLY A 74 9.03 -13.62 -18.12
N GLU A 75 8.08 -13.43 -19.03
CA GLU A 75 6.66 -13.83 -18.92
C GLU A 75 6.48 -15.32 -18.55
N GLU A 76 7.34 -16.21 -19.07
CA GLU A 76 7.28 -17.65 -18.83
C GLU A 76 7.43 -18.06 -17.36
N GLU A 77 8.16 -17.27 -16.57
CA GLU A 77 8.45 -17.55 -15.14
C GLU A 77 7.51 -16.79 -14.20
N PHE A 78 6.82 -15.76 -14.69
CA PHE A 78 5.84 -14.98 -13.92
C PHE A 78 4.62 -15.82 -13.50
N ASN A 79 4.16 -16.69 -14.38
CA ASN A 79 2.95 -17.51 -14.18
C ASN A 79 3.18 -18.79 -13.36
N LYS A 80 4.39 -18.99 -12.81
CA LYS A 80 4.74 -20.18 -12.03
C LYS A 80 5.00 -19.79 -10.59
N LEU A 81 4.15 -20.31 -9.69
CA LEU A 81 4.41 -20.19 -8.26
C LEU A 81 5.73 -20.89 -7.91
N PRO A 82 6.57 -20.28 -7.05
CA PRO A 82 7.71 -20.97 -6.48
C PRO A 82 7.28 -22.27 -5.76
N PRO A 83 8.17 -23.28 -5.66
CA PRO A 83 7.85 -24.49 -4.92
C PRO A 83 7.53 -24.17 -3.46
N HIS A 84 6.44 -24.76 -2.95
CA HIS A 84 6.00 -24.57 -1.57
C HIS A 84 7.08 -24.92 -0.55
N ARG A 85 7.14 -24.13 0.52
CA ARG A 85 8.13 -24.26 1.59
C ARG A 85 7.45 -24.55 2.93
N HIS A 86 8.20 -25.13 3.87
CA HIS A 86 7.69 -25.52 5.19
C HIS A 86 7.27 -24.35 6.08
N TYR A 87 7.58 -23.12 5.68
CA TYR A 87 7.20 -21.87 6.36
C TYR A 87 6.15 -21.08 5.59
N ASP A 88 5.57 -21.65 4.52
CA ASP A 88 4.43 -21.03 3.85
C ASP A 88 3.21 -21.15 4.78
N ILE A 89 2.58 -20.01 5.08
CA ILE A 89 1.36 -19.95 5.88
C ILE A 89 0.18 -19.94 4.92
N ALA A 90 -0.73 -20.90 5.06
CA ALA A 90 -1.96 -20.94 4.28
C ALA A 90 -2.90 -19.81 4.73
N ILE A 91 -3.48 -19.09 3.76
CA ILE A 91 -4.57 -18.14 4.01
C ILE A 91 -5.86 -18.91 3.74
N GLU A 92 -6.63 -19.18 4.80
CA GLU A 92 -7.95 -19.79 4.69
C GLU A 92 -8.95 -18.74 4.20
N LEU A 93 -9.46 -18.90 2.98
CA LEU A 93 -10.50 -18.03 2.44
C LEU A 93 -11.87 -18.47 2.98
N THR A 94 -12.55 -17.59 3.73
CA THR A 94 -13.93 -17.78 4.16
C THR A 94 -14.90 -17.31 3.07
N GLU A 95 -16.08 -17.93 2.97
CA GLU A 95 -17.08 -17.57 1.94
C GLU A 95 -17.56 -16.12 2.03
N GLU A 96 -17.41 -15.48 3.19
CA GLU A 96 -17.82 -14.10 3.42
C GLU A 96 -16.85 -13.07 2.83
N GLY A 97 -15.68 -13.48 2.34
CA GLY A 97 -14.65 -12.56 1.81
C GLY A 97 -14.20 -11.52 2.85
N PRO A 98 -13.31 -10.59 2.50
CA PRO A 98 -13.07 -9.39 3.29
C PRO A 98 -14.23 -8.38 3.18
#